data_AF-A0A8J4WEH3-F1
#
_entry.id   AF-A0A8J4WEH3-F1
#
_cell.length_a   1.000
_cell.length_b   1.000
_cell.length_c   1.000
_cell.angle_alpha   90.00
_cell.angle_beta   90.00
_cell.angle_gamma   90.00
#
_symmetry.space_group_name_H-M   'P 1'
#
loop_
_entity.id
_entity.type
_entity.pdbx_description
1 polymer ?
#
loop_
_entity_poly.entity_id
_entity_poly.type
_entity_poly.pdbx_seq_one_letter_code
_entity_poly.pdbx_strand_id
1 'polypeptide(L)'
;MSVKLKNPDKFRKNLNCRPVLHQETGMKNNDENFDTELVFEKALKLISDPHTSFMFERHQILLSKLVMLNCYGYKLRDLVSLYQVLNLCAERLSTSPEVYKPSLLSLIGLCKLPFLKELSSDEHRYLEICTDCICQLGYLLRFDNEEIQLCICDTIIELYDPIEKLPVLPEDSNLRYTSLEFVRKVIESSDIAESVFMPSVYNPLLSRSVETLWNLADHPHVSETVAEWTKQVGHEDCLLQLRDAFFLQLAQSHSKFCRNLRNDIMTVLSLIIKNEARFSDLMHIPLTELGIVKQIIQLFTLEKVKQVNPLFKNLRLLPNPENFDLKKMIISALVWLVHNPTAVKVMKETRLVQTLFEWACPFILLQDQTLSQSGLGAPCETVADDDILVDTSEITATKGSAATYIETDTNRMKLSHVKLTEESGIDHALEEEHVEEEEEEDNENVLPNELVLVDGSQPNRLAAHTRLEAMKQWPLAFLEELQLHVLDALCTLGPALLDDILLYNGPERLMQLLLWCQNSGQHAHFIV
;
A
#
# COMPACT_ATOMS: atom_id res chain seq x y z
N MET A 1 12.73 1.36 16.96
CA MET A 1 12.98 -0.11 16.90
C MET A 1 13.11 -0.63 15.45
N SER A 2 13.58 -1.86 15.21
CA SER A 2 13.55 -2.49 13.86
C SER A 2 12.14 -3.00 13.52
N VAL A 3 11.42 -2.26 12.68
CA VAL A 3 10.10 -2.67 12.18
C VAL A 3 10.24 -3.90 11.28
N LYS A 4 9.77 -5.06 11.77
CA LYS A 4 9.48 -6.21 10.89
C LYS A 4 8.25 -5.87 10.05
N LEU A 5 8.49 -5.45 8.80
CA LEU A 5 7.45 -5.19 7.82
C LEU A 5 6.67 -6.50 7.54
N LYS A 6 5.40 -6.38 7.16
CA LYS A 6 4.45 -7.50 7.18
C LYS A 6 4.69 -8.50 6.05
N ASN A 7 4.34 -9.76 6.32
CA ASN A 7 4.65 -10.92 5.47
C ASN A 7 4.20 -10.74 4.00
N PRO A 8 5.09 -10.92 3.00
CA PRO A 8 4.80 -10.58 1.59
C PRO A 8 3.71 -11.44 0.93
N ASP A 9 3.35 -12.60 1.49
CA ASP A 9 2.29 -13.48 0.96
C ASP A 9 0.87 -12.87 0.99
N LYS A 10 0.72 -11.62 1.44
CA LYS A 10 -0.56 -10.90 1.48
C LYS A 10 -1.01 -10.37 0.11
N PHE A 11 -0.07 -10.03 -0.79
CA PHE A 11 -0.36 -9.57 -2.15
C PHE A 11 -0.80 -10.72 -3.08
N ARG A 12 -0.15 -11.88 -2.93
CA ARG A 12 -0.19 -13.06 -3.83
C ARG A 12 -1.53 -13.84 -3.93
N LYS A 13 -2.68 -13.28 -3.54
CA LYS A 13 -3.92 -14.08 -3.29
C LYS A 13 -5.17 -13.73 -4.07
N ASN A 14 -5.14 -12.81 -5.04
CA ASN A 14 -6.28 -12.55 -5.93
C ASN A 14 -5.84 -12.43 -7.40
N LEU A 15 -6.81 -12.61 -8.32
CA LEU A 15 -6.70 -12.55 -9.79
C LEU A 15 -5.94 -13.72 -10.46
N ASN A 16 -6.66 -14.83 -10.68
CA ASN A 16 -6.37 -15.74 -11.80
C ASN A 16 -7.04 -15.19 -13.07
N CYS A 17 -6.30 -14.50 -13.94
CA CYS A 17 -6.76 -14.13 -15.28
C CYS A 17 -5.80 -14.72 -16.32
N ARG A 18 -6.11 -15.93 -16.79
CA ARG A 18 -5.27 -16.65 -17.77
C ARG A 18 -5.58 -16.19 -19.21
N PRO A 19 -4.58 -15.87 -20.04
CA PRO A 19 -4.72 -15.96 -21.48
C PRO A 19 -5.01 -17.41 -21.87
N VAL A 20 -6.08 -17.65 -22.62
CA VAL A 20 -6.32 -18.97 -23.22
C VAL A 20 -5.44 -19.07 -24.46
N LEU A 21 -4.28 -19.72 -24.32
CA LEU A 21 -3.51 -20.22 -25.47
C LEU A 21 -4.36 -21.28 -26.19
N HIS A 22 -5.09 -20.85 -27.21
CA HIS A 22 -5.91 -21.75 -28.02
C HIS A 22 -5.04 -22.81 -28.69
N GLN A 23 -5.50 -24.06 -28.63
CA GLN A 23 -4.76 -25.21 -29.14
C GLN A 23 -4.57 -25.13 -30.66
N GLU A 24 -3.47 -25.72 -31.10
CA GLU A 24 -2.97 -25.70 -32.47
C GLU A 24 -4.00 -26.21 -33.48
N THR A 25 -4.20 -25.46 -34.56
CA THR A 25 -4.71 -26.02 -35.82
C THR A 25 -3.59 -25.99 -36.84
N GLY A 26 -3.08 -27.18 -37.20
CA GLY A 26 -1.78 -27.32 -37.84
C GLY A 26 -1.73 -26.75 -39.26
N MET A 27 -0.96 -25.68 -39.46
CA MET A 27 -0.30 -25.41 -40.74
C MET A 27 1.13 -25.95 -40.70
N LYS A 28 1.58 -26.50 -41.83
CA LYS A 28 2.84 -27.24 -41.91
C LYS A 28 4.03 -26.29 -41.86
N ASN A 29 5.05 -26.66 -41.10
CA ASN A 29 6.38 -26.06 -41.20
C ASN A 29 6.90 -26.23 -42.63
N ASN A 30 7.08 -25.11 -43.34
CA ASN A 30 7.96 -25.03 -44.49
C ASN A 30 9.26 -24.37 -44.01
N ASP A 31 10.40 -24.96 -44.35
CA ASP A 31 11.73 -24.49 -43.93
C ASP A 31 12.16 -23.21 -44.67
N GLU A 32 11.57 -22.07 -44.28
CA GLU A 32 12.11 -20.74 -44.55
C GLU A 32 12.73 -20.19 -43.25
N ASN A 33 14.07 -20.26 -43.13
CA ASN A 33 14.83 -19.73 -42.00
C ASN A 33 14.82 -18.18 -42.02
N PHE A 34 13.69 -17.60 -41.61
CA PHE A 34 13.44 -16.16 -41.65
C PHE A 34 14.17 -15.43 -40.54
N ASP A 35 15.06 -14.51 -40.92
CA ASP A 35 15.69 -13.60 -39.98
C ASP A 35 14.65 -12.67 -39.31
N THR A 36 14.61 -12.67 -37.98
CA THR A 36 13.74 -11.83 -37.16
C THR A 36 13.93 -10.35 -37.49
N GLU A 37 15.17 -9.93 -37.75
CA GLU A 37 15.55 -8.55 -38.07
C GLU A 37 14.83 -8.07 -39.36
N LEU A 38 14.79 -8.93 -40.38
CA LEU A 38 14.10 -8.66 -41.65
C LEU A 38 12.56 -8.62 -41.48
N VAL A 39 11.99 -9.30 -40.49
CA VAL A 39 10.56 -9.24 -40.18
C VAL A 39 10.22 -7.94 -39.46
N PHE A 40 11.06 -7.50 -38.52
CA PHE A 40 10.93 -6.18 -37.89
C PHE A 40 11.03 -5.04 -38.90
N GLU A 41 12.04 -5.06 -39.78
CA GLU A 41 12.24 -4.03 -40.81
C GLU A 41 11.04 -3.92 -41.76
N LYS A 42 10.43 -5.06 -42.12
CA LYS A 42 9.18 -5.11 -42.90
C LYS A 42 7.98 -4.58 -42.13
N ALA A 43 7.87 -4.87 -40.84
CA ALA A 43 6.76 -4.39 -39.99
C ALA A 43 6.79 -2.87 -39.88
N LEU A 44 7.96 -2.30 -39.59
CA LEU A 44 8.17 -0.85 -39.49
C LEU A 44 7.83 -0.15 -40.81
N LYS A 45 8.35 -0.63 -41.94
CA LYS A 45 8.04 -0.06 -43.27
C LYS A 45 6.55 -0.14 -43.61
N LEU A 46 5.93 -1.31 -43.41
CA LEU A 46 4.53 -1.55 -43.80
C LEU A 46 3.53 -0.76 -42.96
N ILE A 47 3.77 -0.62 -41.65
CA ILE A 47 2.86 0.09 -40.76
C ILE A 47 3.07 1.62 -40.85
N SER A 48 4.31 2.08 -41.08
CA SER A 48 4.59 3.53 -41.18
C SER A 48 4.12 4.16 -42.49
N ASP A 49 4.21 3.46 -43.63
CA ASP A 49 3.83 4.00 -44.96
C ASP A 49 2.33 4.39 -45.03
N PRO A 50 2.01 5.67 -45.32
CA PRO A 50 0.63 6.13 -45.49
C PRO A 50 -0.15 5.36 -46.56
N HIS A 51 0.50 4.85 -47.61
CA HIS A 51 -0.14 4.11 -48.70
C HIS A 51 -0.56 2.69 -48.33
N THR A 52 -0.07 2.15 -47.21
CA THR A 52 -0.45 0.84 -46.68
C THR A 52 -1.22 0.92 -45.36
N SER A 53 -1.44 2.13 -44.82
CA SER A 53 -2.19 2.42 -43.58
C SER A 53 -3.50 1.62 -43.38
N PHE A 54 -4.26 1.35 -44.45
CA PHE A 54 -5.52 0.60 -44.43
C PHE A 54 -5.37 -0.93 -44.51
N MET A 55 -4.16 -1.47 -44.66
CA MET A 55 -3.91 -2.91 -44.87
C MET A 55 -3.85 -3.70 -43.55
N PHE A 56 -4.83 -3.48 -42.67
CA PHE A 56 -4.87 -3.98 -41.29
C PHE A 56 -4.61 -5.48 -41.15
N GLU A 57 -5.18 -6.32 -42.02
CA GLU A 57 -4.94 -7.77 -42.06
C GLU A 57 -3.44 -8.09 -42.25
N ARG A 58 -2.74 -7.37 -43.14
CA ARG A 58 -1.30 -7.55 -43.37
C ARG A 58 -0.47 -7.06 -42.19
N HIS A 59 -0.92 -6.01 -41.49
CA HIS A 59 -0.29 -5.54 -40.26
C HIS A 59 -0.41 -6.61 -39.16
N GLN A 60 -1.61 -7.16 -38.94
CA GLN A 60 -1.86 -8.23 -37.97
C GLN A 60 -1.04 -9.49 -38.28
N ILE A 61 -1.05 -10.00 -39.52
CA ILE A 61 -0.25 -11.17 -39.91
C ILE A 61 1.24 -10.96 -39.60
N LEU A 62 1.76 -9.77 -39.83
CA LEU A 62 3.18 -9.46 -39.66
C LEU A 62 3.56 -9.25 -38.18
N LEU A 63 2.69 -8.62 -37.39
CA LEU A 63 2.85 -8.47 -35.93
C LEU A 63 2.70 -9.81 -35.21
N SER A 64 1.72 -10.64 -35.58
CA SER A 64 1.60 -12.02 -35.08
C SER A 64 2.81 -12.88 -35.46
N LYS A 65 3.41 -12.67 -36.64
CA LYS A 65 4.68 -13.34 -37.00
C LYS A 65 5.85 -12.88 -36.10
N LEU A 66 5.91 -11.61 -35.69
CA LEU A 66 6.90 -11.15 -34.70
C LEU A 66 6.70 -11.80 -33.33
N VAL A 67 5.46 -11.91 -32.85
CA VAL A 67 5.15 -12.63 -31.59
C VAL A 67 5.60 -14.10 -31.67
N MET A 68 5.25 -14.80 -32.76
CA MET A 68 5.64 -16.21 -32.96
C MET A 68 7.16 -16.42 -33.07
N LEU A 69 7.90 -15.49 -33.66
CA LEU A 69 9.36 -15.59 -33.79
C LEU A 69 10.13 -15.24 -32.51
N ASN A 70 9.49 -14.59 -31.53
CA ASN A 70 10.09 -14.17 -30.26
C ASN A 70 9.41 -14.86 -29.05
N CYS A 71 8.78 -16.02 -29.26
CA CYS A 71 8.08 -16.78 -28.20
C CYS A 71 8.99 -17.27 -27.05
N TYR A 72 10.31 -17.23 -27.24
CA TYR A 72 11.33 -17.50 -26.24
C TYR A 72 11.92 -16.23 -25.58
N GLY A 73 11.35 -15.05 -25.86
CA GLY A 73 11.92 -13.75 -25.52
C GLY A 73 12.69 -13.11 -26.69
N TYR A 74 13.03 -11.83 -26.54
CA TYR A 74 13.69 -11.04 -27.58
C TYR A 74 15.22 -11.11 -27.48
N LYS A 75 15.92 -11.09 -28.62
CA LYS A 75 17.38 -10.95 -28.65
C LYS A 75 17.80 -9.53 -28.31
N LEU A 76 18.89 -9.37 -27.55
CA LEU A 76 19.46 -8.07 -27.17
C LEU A 76 19.70 -7.13 -28.36
N ARG A 77 20.10 -7.70 -29.51
CA ARG A 77 20.36 -6.95 -30.75
C ARG A 77 19.09 -6.43 -31.45
N ASP A 78 17.94 -7.08 -31.22
CA ASP A 78 16.67 -6.79 -31.90
C ASP A 78 15.84 -5.73 -31.12
N LEU A 79 16.24 -5.36 -29.89
CA LEU A 79 15.48 -4.49 -28.98
C LEU A 79 15.20 -3.07 -29.51
N VAL A 80 16.10 -2.51 -30.32
CA VAL A 80 15.89 -1.19 -30.97
C VAL A 80 14.70 -1.27 -31.93
N SER A 81 14.61 -2.35 -32.70
CA SER A 81 13.50 -2.60 -33.62
C SER A 81 12.21 -2.95 -32.89
N LEU A 82 12.31 -3.60 -31.72
CA LEU A 82 11.17 -3.89 -30.85
C LEU A 82 10.49 -2.61 -30.38
N TYR A 83 11.18 -1.70 -29.69
CA TYR A 83 10.52 -0.52 -29.14
C TYR A 83 9.99 0.43 -30.23
N GLN A 84 10.63 0.45 -31.41
CA GLN A 84 10.09 1.15 -32.58
C GLN A 84 8.75 0.55 -33.04
N VAL A 85 8.58 -0.77 -33.04
CA VAL A 85 7.30 -1.43 -33.33
C VAL A 85 6.28 -1.23 -32.20
N LEU A 86 6.70 -1.24 -30.93
CA LEU A 86 5.79 -0.98 -29.80
C LEU A 86 5.20 0.44 -29.88
N ASN A 87 6.05 1.46 -30.04
CA ASN A 87 5.64 2.86 -30.17
C ASN A 87 4.75 3.08 -31.40
N LEU A 88 5.13 2.52 -32.55
CA LEU A 88 4.33 2.62 -33.79
C LEU A 88 2.98 1.91 -33.67
N CYS A 89 2.88 0.82 -32.90
CA CYS A 89 1.58 0.22 -32.56
C CYS A 89 0.76 1.14 -31.64
N ALA A 90 1.39 1.76 -30.64
CA ALA A 90 0.74 2.64 -29.67
C ALA A 90 0.16 3.91 -30.32
N GLU A 91 0.90 4.57 -31.22
CA GLU A 91 0.41 5.68 -32.03
C GLU A 91 -0.90 5.35 -32.77
N ARG A 92 -1.01 4.13 -33.31
CA ARG A 92 -2.13 3.69 -34.14
C ARG A 92 -3.33 3.17 -33.34
N LEU A 93 -3.22 3.02 -32.01
CA LEU A 93 -4.38 2.78 -31.13
C LEU A 93 -5.45 3.86 -31.27
N SER A 94 -5.04 5.11 -31.52
CA SER A 94 -5.91 6.26 -31.77
C SER A 94 -6.86 6.09 -32.97
N THR A 95 -6.48 5.24 -33.93
CA THR A 95 -7.14 5.13 -35.24
C THR A 95 -7.78 3.76 -35.46
N SER A 96 -7.16 2.69 -34.95
CA SER A 96 -7.60 1.31 -35.16
C SER A 96 -7.28 0.41 -33.93
N PRO A 97 -7.88 0.67 -32.76
CA PRO A 97 -7.50 0.00 -31.51
C PRO A 97 -7.67 -1.53 -31.58
N GLU A 98 -8.75 -2.02 -32.19
CA GLU A 98 -9.02 -3.45 -32.41
C GLU A 98 -7.89 -4.18 -33.17
N VAL A 99 -7.18 -3.46 -34.05
CA VAL A 99 -6.12 -4.01 -34.89
C VAL A 99 -4.81 -4.12 -34.14
N TYR A 100 -4.41 -3.05 -33.45
CA TYR A 100 -3.08 -2.92 -32.86
C TYR A 100 -3.00 -3.32 -31.39
N LYS A 101 -4.07 -3.15 -30.59
CA LYS A 101 -4.06 -3.46 -29.15
C LYS A 101 -3.72 -4.93 -28.84
N PRO A 102 -4.31 -5.96 -29.51
CA PRO A 102 -3.99 -7.36 -29.20
C PRO A 102 -2.54 -7.71 -29.51
N SER A 103 -2.01 -7.17 -30.62
CA SER A 103 -0.60 -7.35 -31.00
C SER A 103 0.35 -6.62 -30.04
N LEU A 104 0.02 -5.40 -29.62
CA LEU A 104 0.83 -4.63 -28.68
C LEU A 104 0.90 -5.30 -27.31
N LEU A 105 -0.24 -5.75 -26.76
CA LEU A 105 -0.30 -6.54 -25.52
C LEU A 105 0.53 -7.83 -25.64
N SER A 106 0.46 -8.53 -26.77
CA SER A 106 1.24 -9.75 -27.01
C SER A 106 2.75 -9.47 -27.09
N LEU A 107 3.16 -8.35 -27.71
CA LEU A 107 4.57 -7.97 -27.82
C LEU A 107 5.16 -7.48 -26.49
N ILE A 108 4.39 -6.72 -25.70
CA ILE A 108 4.77 -6.29 -24.35
C ILE A 108 4.88 -7.52 -23.44
N GLY A 109 3.90 -8.42 -23.45
CA GLY A 109 3.90 -9.62 -22.60
C GLY A 109 5.07 -10.59 -22.85
N LEU A 110 5.70 -10.56 -24.03
CA LEU A 110 6.95 -11.29 -24.28
C LEU A 110 8.17 -10.69 -23.58
N CYS A 111 8.14 -9.41 -23.18
CA CYS A 111 9.19 -8.78 -22.39
C CYS A 111 9.21 -9.26 -20.93
N LYS A 112 8.24 -10.10 -20.49
CA LYS A 112 8.27 -10.75 -19.16
C LYS A 112 9.37 -11.82 -19.07
N LEU A 113 9.89 -12.27 -20.22
CA LEU A 113 11.03 -13.18 -20.31
C LEU A 113 12.34 -12.39 -20.35
N PRO A 114 13.41 -12.83 -19.65
CA PRO A 114 14.74 -12.27 -19.79
C PRO A 114 15.22 -12.27 -21.25
N PHE A 115 15.96 -11.25 -21.65
CA PHE A 115 16.44 -11.11 -23.03
C PHE A 115 17.43 -12.21 -23.43
N LEU A 116 17.55 -12.48 -24.72
CA LEU A 116 18.41 -13.52 -25.28
C LEU A 116 19.76 -12.93 -25.73
N LYS A 117 20.85 -13.49 -25.18
CA LYS A 117 22.24 -13.16 -25.51
C LYS A 117 22.93 -14.31 -26.25
N GLU A 118 23.90 -13.97 -27.10
CA GLU A 118 24.75 -14.93 -27.81
C GLU A 118 26.08 -15.13 -27.05
N LEU A 119 26.59 -14.07 -26.41
CA LEU A 119 27.85 -14.04 -25.66
C LEU A 119 27.64 -13.50 -24.24
N SER A 120 28.45 -13.95 -23.27
CA SER A 120 28.44 -13.38 -21.90
C SER A 120 28.82 -11.90 -21.85
N SER A 121 29.54 -11.40 -22.86
CA SER A 121 29.90 -9.97 -23.01
C SER A 121 28.73 -9.08 -23.42
N ASP A 122 27.64 -9.66 -23.93
CA ASP A 122 26.52 -8.88 -24.47
C ASP A 122 25.79 -8.09 -23.38
N GLU A 123 25.73 -8.59 -22.14
CA GLU A 123 25.15 -7.86 -21.00
C GLU A 123 25.87 -6.53 -20.74
N HIS A 124 27.20 -6.46 -20.88
CA HIS A 124 27.89 -5.17 -20.78
C HIS A 124 27.65 -4.29 -22.01
N ARG A 125 27.61 -4.89 -23.21
CA ARG A 125 27.49 -4.17 -24.49
C ARG A 125 26.10 -3.57 -24.74
N TYR A 126 25.04 -4.24 -24.30
CA TYR A 126 23.66 -3.85 -24.56
C TYR A 126 22.98 -3.25 -23.32
N LEU A 127 23.70 -2.99 -22.22
CA LEU A 127 23.14 -2.41 -20.98
C LEU A 127 22.29 -1.16 -21.26
N GLU A 128 22.85 -0.17 -21.96
CA GLU A 128 22.16 1.08 -22.33
C GLU A 128 20.90 0.80 -23.18
N ILE A 129 21.03 -0.03 -24.21
CA ILE A 129 19.91 -0.41 -25.11
C ILE A 129 18.79 -1.16 -24.36
N CYS A 130 19.12 -1.94 -23.34
CA CYS A 130 18.13 -2.61 -22.49
C CYS A 130 17.45 -1.63 -21.54
N THR A 131 18.21 -0.71 -20.95
CA THR A 131 17.67 0.36 -20.09
C THR A 131 16.74 1.26 -20.90
N ASP A 132 17.15 1.72 -22.09
CA ASP A 132 16.29 2.43 -23.05
C ASP A 132 15.00 1.65 -23.32
N CYS A 133 15.09 0.34 -23.57
CA CYS A 133 13.93 -0.51 -23.84
C CYS A 133 12.94 -0.58 -22.66
N ILE A 134 13.40 -0.53 -21.41
CA ILE A 134 12.53 -0.42 -20.24
C ILE A 134 11.96 1.00 -20.11
N CYS A 135 12.75 2.05 -20.35
CA CYS A 135 12.25 3.44 -20.38
C CYS A 135 11.16 3.63 -21.46
N GLN A 136 11.24 2.93 -22.60
CA GLN A 136 10.18 2.93 -23.61
C GLN A 136 8.89 2.24 -23.12
N LEU A 137 8.98 1.19 -22.28
CA LEU A 137 7.79 0.66 -21.59
C LEU A 137 7.22 1.70 -20.60
N GLY A 138 8.07 2.45 -19.90
CA GLY A 138 7.67 3.60 -19.07
C GLY A 138 6.95 4.69 -19.86
N TYR A 139 7.44 5.04 -21.05
CA TYR A 139 6.75 5.97 -21.96
C TYR A 139 5.36 5.48 -22.37
N LEU A 140 5.18 4.18 -22.60
CA LEU A 140 3.89 3.60 -22.97
C LEU A 140 2.84 3.63 -21.85
N LEU A 141 3.24 3.74 -20.57
CA LEU A 141 2.31 3.95 -19.44
C LEU A 141 1.55 5.28 -19.51
N ARG A 142 2.04 6.24 -20.31
CA ARG A 142 1.43 7.56 -20.52
C ARG A 142 0.23 7.54 -21.47
N PHE A 143 -0.05 6.39 -22.11
CA PHE A 143 -1.25 6.20 -22.93
C PHE A 143 -2.40 5.71 -22.05
N ASP A 144 -3.55 6.38 -22.15
CA ASP A 144 -4.77 6.07 -21.37
C ASP A 144 -5.42 4.76 -21.87
N ASN A 145 -4.95 3.63 -21.35
CA ASN A 145 -5.44 2.30 -21.71
C ASN A 145 -5.11 1.29 -20.58
N GLU A 146 -6.07 1.05 -19.69
CA GLU A 146 -5.89 0.24 -18.47
C GLU A 146 -5.26 -1.14 -18.75
N GLU A 147 -5.69 -1.85 -19.80
CA GLU A 147 -5.12 -3.16 -20.16
C GLU A 147 -3.64 -3.10 -20.56
N ILE A 148 -3.21 -2.05 -21.29
CA ILE A 148 -1.80 -1.87 -21.67
C ILE A 148 -0.98 -1.46 -20.45
N GLN A 149 -1.51 -0.56 -19.62
CA GLN A 149 -0.84 -0.11 -18.41
C GLN A 149 -0.64 -1.25 -17.39
N LEU A 150 -1.69 -2.06 -17.17
CA LEU A 150 -1.59 -3.29 -16.37
C LEU A 150 -0.61 -4.29 -16.98
N CYS A 151 -0.68 -4.54 -18.29
CA CYS A 151 0.22 -5.46 -18.98
C CYS A 151 1.69 -5.04 -18.84
N ILE A 152 2.01 -3.74 -18.88
CA ILE A 152 3.35 -3.22 -18.65
C ILE A 152 3.78 -3.45 -17.19
N CYS A 153 2.97 -3.09 -16.21
CA CYS A 153 3.34 -3.27 -14.80
C CYS A 153 3.49 -4.76 -14.42
N ASP A 154 2.54 -5.62 -14.82
CA ASP A 154 2.63 -7.07 -14.63
C ASP A 154 3.89 -7.64 -15.33
N THR A 155 4.24 -7.11 -16.52
CA THR A 155 5.49 -7.46 -17.25
C THR A 155 6.75 -7.07 -16.49
N ILE A 156 6.84 -5.85 -15.92
CA ILE A 156 7.99 -5.42 -15.13
C ILE A 156 8.12 -6.21 -13.83
N ILE A 157 7.00 -6.53 -13.17
CA ILE A 157 6.97 -7.38 -11.96
C ILE A 157 7.50 -8.79 -12.27
N GLU A 158 6.96 -9.44 -13.30
CA GLU A 158 7.39 -10.79 -13.71
C GLU A 158 8.85 -10.83 -14.20
N LEU A 159 9.31 -9.80 -14.93
CA LEU A 159 10.69 -9.71 -15.38
C LEU A 159 11.67 -9.51 -14.21
N TYR A 160 11.27 -8.77 -13.17
CA TYR A 160 12.10 -8.47 -12.01
C TYR A 160 12.17 -9.63 -10.99
N ASP A 161 11.07 -10.33 -10.69
CA ASP A 161 11.05 -11.54 -9.83
C ASP A 161 10.25 -12.69 -10.51
N PRO A 162 10.89 -13.46 -11.42
CA PRO A 162 10.20 -14.47 -12.22
C PRO A 162 9.52 -15.57 -11.40
N ILE A 163 8.19 -15.60 -11.45
CA ILE A 163 7.34 -16.59 -10.77
C ILE A 163 7.36 -17.93 -11.52
N GLU A 164 7.36 -17.89 -12.85
CA GLU A 164 7.30 -19.07 -13.72
C GLU A 164 8.70 -19.59 -14.11
N LYS A 165 8.81 -20.91 -14.33
CA LYS A 165 10.04 -21.50 -14.85
C LYS A 165 10.22 -21.12 -16.33
N LEU A 166 11.35 -20.48 -16.64
CA LEU A 166 11.69 -20.04 -18.01
C LEU A 166 11.53 -21.16 -19.06
N PRO A 167 11.04 -20.85 -20.28
CA PRO A 167 10.96 -21.80 -21.39
C PRO A 167 12.33 -22.41 -21.73
N VAL A 168 12.33 -23.68 -22.14
CA VAL A 168 13.57 -24.35 -22.59
C VAL A 168 13.91 -23.91 -24.01
N LEU A 169 15.06 -23.27 -24.19
CA LEU A 169 15.56 -22.83 -25.50
C LEU A 169 15.92 -24.05 -26.38
N PRO A 170 15.80 -23.96 -27.72
CA PRO A 170 16.20 -25.02 -28.64
C PRO A 170 17.68 -25.40 -28.49
N GLU A 171 17.99 -26.70 -28.45
CA GLU A 171 19.35 -27.21 -28.21
C GLU A 171 20.37 -26.78 -29.30
N ASP A 172 19.92 -26.63 -30.54
CA ASP A 172 20.73 -26.15 -31.67
C ASP A 172 21.00 -24.62 -31.64
N SER A 173 20.43 -23.89 -30.68
CA SER A 173 20.61 -22.43 -30.59
C SER A 173 21.78 -22.05 -29.69
N ASN A 174 22.65 -21.15 -30.18
CA ASN A 174 23.72 -20.54 -29.37
C ASN A 174 23.19 -19.50 -28.36
N LEU A 175 21.87 -19.46 -28.11
CA LEU A 175 21.21 -18.44 -27.32
C LEU A 175 21.14 -18.82 -25.84
N ARG A 176 21.19 -17.81 -24.97
CA ARG A 176 21.01 -17.96 -23.53
C ARG A 176 20.19 -16.80 -23.00
N TYR A 177 19.42 -17.02 -21.94
CA TYR A 177 18.83 -15.92 -21.18
C TYR A 177 19.93 -15.05 -20.54
N THR A 178 19.65 -13.74 -20.41
CA THR A 178 20.39 -12.86 -19.51
C THR A 178 20.23 -13.30 -18.06
N SER A 179 21.21 -12.94 -17.24
CA SER A 179 21.20 -13.18 -15.79
C SER A 179 20.15 -12.31 -15.09
N LEU A 180 19.59 -12.81 -13.99
CA LEU A 180 18.64 -12.04 -13.17
C LEU A 180 19.30 -10.78 -12.59
N GLU A 181 20.58 -10.84 -12.24
CA GLU A 181 21.38 -9.70 -11.79
C GLU A 181 21.47 -8.59 -12.86
N PHE A 182 21.70 -8.96 -14.13
CA PHE A 182 21.66 -8.00 -15.24
C PHE A 182 20.26 -7.41 -15.44
N VAL A 183 19.22 -8.24 -15.44
CA VAL A 183 17.82 -7.80 -15.65
C VAL A 183 17.39 -6.82 -14.56
N ARG A 184 17.66 -7.14 -13.28
CA ARG A 184 17.36 -6.24 -12.16
C ARG A 184 18.12 -4.93 -12.28
N LYS A 185 19.43 -4.97 -12.55
CA LYS A 185 20.24 -3.78 -12.81
C LYS A 185 19.71 -2.91 -13.96
N VAL A 186 19.23 -3.51 -15.05
CA VAL A 186 18.64 -2.78 -16.19
C VAL A 186 17.40 -2.00 -15.74
N ILE A 187 16.50 -2.63 -14.98
CA ILE A 187 15.26 -2.00 -14.48
C ILE A 187 15.60 -0.92 -13.43
N GLU A 188 16.51 -1.22 -12.50
CA GLU A 188 17.03 -0.26 -11.49
C GLU A 188 17.70 0.98 -12.10
N SER A 189 18.27 0.85 -13.30
CA SER A 189 18.93 1.95 -14.02
C SER A 189 17.99 2.73 -14.95
N SER A 190 16.72 2.33 -15.08
CA SER A 190 15.73 2.93 -15.97
C SER A 190 14.84 3.95 -15.24
N ASP A 191 14.15 4.82 -15.99
CA ASP A 191 13.19 5.83 -15.46
C ASP A 191 11.81 5.25 -15.06
N ILE A 192 11.72 3.92 -14.94
CA ILE A 192 10.47 3.20 -14.74
C ILE A 192 9.82 3.51 -13.38
N ALA A 193 10.58 3.88 -12.35
CA ALA A 193 10.00 4.19 -11.04
C ALA A 193 9.27 5.55 -11.03
N GLU A 194 9.73 6.51 -11.83
CA GLU A 194 8.98 7.75 -12.11
C GLU A 194 7.75 7.42 -12.98
N SER A 195 7.94 6.68 -14.08
CA SER A 195 6.91 6.41 -15.08
C SER A 195 5.78 5.47 -14.62
N VAL A 196 6.00 4.66 -13.58
CA VAL A 196 4.99 3.72 -13.07
C VAL A 196 3.93 4.38 -12.18
N PHE A 197 4.25 5.48 -11.49
CA PHE A 197 3.27 6.16 -10.64
C PHE A 197 2.52 7.27 -11.40
N MET A 198 1.64 6.85 -12.31
CA MET A 198 0.76 7.72 -13.10
C MET A 198 -0.55 8.08 -12.36
N PRO A 199 -1.33 9.10 -12.79
CA PRO A 199 -2.49 9.60 -12.06
C PRO A 199 -3.72 8.70 -12.33
N SER A 200 -3.70 7.50 -11.77
CA SER A 200 -4.76 6.50 -11.95
C SER A 200 -5.83 6.59 -10.87
N VAL A 201 -7.09 6.75 -11.30
CA VAL A 201 -8.28 6.53 -10.46
C VAL A 201 -8.60 5.03 -10.31
N TYR A 202 -7.95 4.17 -11.11
CA TYR A 202 -8.18 2.75 -11.19
C TYR A 202 -7.30 1.99 -10.19
N ASN A 203 -7.93 1.55 -9.09
CA ASN A 203 -7.29 0.82 -8.01
C ASN A 203 -6.49 -0.45 -8.43
N PRO A 204 -6.86 -1.21 -9.49
CA PRO A 204 -6.04 -2.32 -9.98
C PRO A 204 -4.65 -1.86 -10.47
N LEU A 205 -4.60 -0.83 -11.31
CA LEU A 205 -3.34 -0.28 -11.82
C LEU A 205 -2.51 0.36 -10.70
N LEU A 206 -3.15 1.10 -9.80
CA LEU A 206 -2.49 1.68 -8.62
C LEU A 206 -1.88 0.59 -7.72
N SER A 207 -2.55 -0.56 -7.56
CA SER A 207 -1.99 -1.72 -6.84
C SER A 207 -0.75 -2.30 -7.51
N ARG A 208 -0.76 -2.44 -8.84
CA ARG A 208 0.40 -2.88 -9.64
C ARG A 208 1.56 -1.91 -9.59
N SER A 209 1.25 -0.61 -9.60
CA SER A 209 2.25 0.45 -9.52
C SER A 209 2.99 0.42 -8.18
N VAL A 210 2.25 0.26 -7.08
CA VAL A 210 2.83 0.12 -5.73
C VAL A 210 3.59 -1.20 -5.56
N GLU A 211 3.14 -2.31 -6.14
CA GLU A 211 3.86 -3.59 -6.11
C GLU A 211 5.17 -3.54 -6.93
N THR A 212 5.17 -2.86 -8.07
CA THR A 212 6.38 -2.59 -8.87
C THR A 212 7.38 -1.73 -8.08
N LEU A 213 6.93 -0.64 -7.47
CA LEU A 213 7.78 0.21 -6.61
C LEU A 213 8.27 -0.53 -5.36
N TRP A 214 7.49 -1.46 -4.79
CA TRP A 214 7.94 -2.29 -3.68
C TRP A 214 9.11 -3.19 -4.11
N ASN A 215 9.00 -3.85 -5.26
CA ASN A 215 10.05 -4.71 -5.79
C ASN A 215 11.35 -3.93 -6.06
N LEU A 216 11.24 -2.66 -6.47
CA LEU A 216 12.36 -1.74 -6.63
C LEU A 216 12.89 -1.14 -5.31
N ALA A 217 12.23 -1.39 -4.18
CA ALA A 217 12.64 -0.92 -2.85
C ALA A 217 13.15 -2.05 -1.93
N ASP A 218 12.74 -3.30 -2.15
CA ASP A 218 13.05 -4.48 -1.31
C ASP A 218 14.46 -5.08 -1.60
N HIS A 219 15.45 -4.20 -1.78
CA HIS A 219 16.84 -4.57 -2.08
C HIS A 219 17.66 -4.91 -0.83
N PRO A 220 18.65 -5.82 -0.95
CA PRO A 220 19.67 -6.08 0.08
C PRO A 220 20.71 -4.94 0.17
N HIS A 221 20.26 -3.74 0.54
CA HIS A 221 21.04 -2.63 1.08
C HIS A 221 22.14 -2.03 0.17
N VAL A 222 22.04 -2.19 -1.15
CA VAL A 222 22.90 -1.44 -2.09
C VAL A 222 22.53 0.04 -2.03
N SER A 223 23.43 0.86 -1.49
CA SER A 223 23.16 2.28 -1.19
C SER A 223 22.82 3.12 -2.44
N GLU A 224 23.36 2.73 -3.59
CA GLU A 224 23.24 3.46 -4.86
C GLU A 224 21.86 3.26 -5.50
N THR A 225 21.39 2.02 -5.61
CA THR A 225 20.07 1.70 -6.19
C THR A 225 18.92 2.25 -5.32
N VAL A 226 19.07 2.17 -4.00
CA VAL A 226 18.11 2.76 -3.05
C VAL A 226 18.05 4.29 -3.17
N ALA A 227 19.17 4.95 -3.44
CA ALA A 227 19.18 6.40 -3.67
C ALA A 227 18.51 6.76 -5.01
N GLU A 228 18.81 6.02 -6.09
CA GLU A 228 18.32 6.36 -7.43
C GLU A 228 16.80 6.16 -7.59
N TRP A 229 16.20 5.06 -7.11
CA TRP A 229 14.73 4.93 -7.17
C TRP A 229 14.04 5.98 -6.29
N THR A 230 14.62 6.30 -5.12
CA THR A 230 14.06 7.33 -4.23
C THR A 230 14.12 8.71 -4.89
N LYS A 231 15.17 8.99 -5.68
CA LYS A 231 15.33 10.22 -6.46
C LYS A 231 14.30 10.31 -7.60
N GLN A 232 14.03 9.23 -8.32
CA GLN A 232 12.97 9.18 -9.35
C GLN A 232 11.58 9.43 -8.77
N VAL A 233 11.18 8.65 -7.75
CA VAL A 233 9.87 8.81 -7.08
C VAL A 233 9.79 10.12 -6.28
N GLY A 234 10.94 10.72 -5.96
CA GLY A 234 11.07 12.02 -5.30
C GLY A 234 10.82 13.24 -6.20
N HIS A 235 10.55 13.06 -7.50
CA HIS A 235 10.16 14.17 -8.38
C HIS A 235 8.81 14.78 -7.96
N GLU A 236 8.64 16.09 -8.12
CA GLU A 236 7.45 16.83 -7.62
C GLU A 236 6.14 16.23 -8.15
N ASP A 237 6.03 15.99 -9.46
CA ASP A 237 4.83 15.40 -10.06
C ASP A 237 4.51 14.01 -9.49
N CYS A 238 5.53 13.17 -9.25
CA CYS A 238 5.36 11.82 -8.72
C CYS A 238 4.88 11.85 -7.25
N LEU A 239 5.49 12.73 -6.44
CA LEU A 239 5.09 12.96 -5.04
C LEU A 239 3.66 13.51 -4.92
N LEU A 240 3.26 14.43 -5.80
CA LEU A 240 1.90 14.97 -5.86
C LEU A 240 0.88 13.88 -6.20
N GLN A 241 1.19 13.00 -7.16
CA GLN A 241 0.34 11.86 -7.51
C GLN A 241 0.28 10.83 -6.36
N LEU A 242 1.41 10.51 -5.72
CA LEU A 242 1.48 9.59 -4.58
C LEU A 242 0.65 10.09 -3.39
N ARG A 243 0.68 11.40 -3.13
CA ARG A 243 -0.17 12.10 -2.17
C ARG A 243 -1.65 11.99 -2.54
N ASP A 244 -2.02 12.29 -3.78
CA ASP A 244 -3.43 12.37 -4.19
C ASP A 244 -4.06 10.97 -4.29
N ALA A 245 -3.30 9.97 -4.74
CA ALA A 245 -3.67 8.55 -4.66
C ALA A 245 -3.87 8.10 -3.20
N PHE A 246 -2.96 8.46 -2.28
CA PHE A 246 -3.13 8.18 -0.85
C PHE A 246 -4.45 8.76 -0.31
N PHE A 247 -4.77 10.02 -0.64
CA PHE A 247 -6.00 10.67 -0.19
C PHE A 247 -7.27 10.12 -0.85
N LEU A 248 -7.20 9.66 -2.09
CA LEU A 248 -8.29 8.93 -2.75
C LEU A 248 -8.58 7.60 -2.03
N GLN A 249 -7.56 6.80 -1.74
CA GLN A 249 -7.73 5.54 -0.99
C GLN A 249 -8.18 5.76 0.46
N LEU A 250 -7.80 6.89 1.07
CA LEU A 250 -8.27 7.30 2.39
C LEU A 250 -9.77 7.65 2.39
N ALA A 251 -10.27 8.32 1.34
CA ALA A 251 -11.70 8.57 1.16
C ALA A 251 -12.49 7.28 0.88
N GLN A 252 -11.91 6.35 0.11
CA GLN A 252 -12.50 5.03 -0.19
C GLN A 252 -12.33 3.99 0.95
N SER A 253 -11.88 4.40 2.15
CA SER A 253 -11.49 3.50 3.25
C SER A 253 -12.61 2.68 3.91
N HIS A 254 -13.85 2.77 3.42
CA HIS A 254 -14.90 1.78 3.69
C HIS A 254 -14.48 0.38 3.20
N SER A 255 -13.87 0.31 2.01
CA SER A 255 -13.36 -0.95 1.44
C SER A 255 -12.07 -1.40 2.11
N LYS A 256 -12.00 -2.69 2.47
CA LYS A 256 -10.77 -3.31 3.01
C LYS A 256 -9.63 -3.29 1.99
N PHE A 257 -9.93 -3.39 0.70
CA PHE A 257 -8.94 -3.30 -0.37
C PHE A 257 -8.30 -1.91 -0.40
N CYS A 258 -9.11 -0.85 -0.41
CA CYS A 258 -8.62 0.54 -0.36
C CYS A 258 -7.85 0.85 0.93
N ARG A 259 -8.24 0.26 2.08
CA ARG A 259 -7.45 0.37 3.32
C ARG A 259 -6.09 -0.31 3.26
N ASN A 260 -5.95 -1.45 2.56
CA ASN A 260 -4.62 -2.03 2.29
C ASN A 260 -3.85 -1.11 1.33
N LEU A 261 -4.40 -0.77 0.17
CA LEU A 261 -3.72 0.02 -0.86
C LEU A 261 -3.22 1.39 -0.34
N ARG A 262 -4.04 2.07 0.48
CA ARG A 262 -3.63 3.27 1.25
C ARG A 262 -2.41 3.02 2.14
N ASN A 263 -2.37 1.88 2.84
CA ASN A 263 -1.27 1.51 3.72
C ASN A 263 0.00 1.15 2.93
N ASP A 264 -0.16 0.51 1.77
CA ASP A 264 0.94 0.15 0.89
C ASP A 264 1.57 1.43 0.32
N ILE A 265 0.75 2.40 -0.12
CA ILE A 265 1.17 3.77 -0.48
C ILE A 265 1.84 4.50 0.70
N MET A 266 1.28 4.41 1.92
CA MET A 266 1.92 4.98 3.11
C MET A 266 3.29 4.34 3.40
N THR A 267 3.47 3.07 3.03
CA THR A 267 4.76 2.37 3.18
C THR A 267 5.78 2.95 2.20
N VAL A 268 5.42 3.18 0.93
CA VAL A 268 6.27 3.88 -0.05
C VAL A 268 6.64 5.29 0.45
N LEU A 269 5.66 6.09 0.89
CA LEU A 269 5.91 7.41 1.50
C LEU A 269 6.86 7.33 2.71
N SER A 270 6.68 6.33 3.58
CA SER A 270 7.54 6.11 4.75
C SER A 270 8.97 5.69 4.38
N LEU A 271 9.16 5.01 3.24
CA LEU A 271 10.47 4.67 2.71
C LEU A 271 11.17 5.89 2.12
N ILE A 272 10.47 6.73 1.35
CA ILE A 272 11.03 7.99 0.80
C ILE A 272 11.50 8.90 1.95
N ILE A 273 10.63 9.17 2.94
CA ILE A 273 10.93 9.95 4.15
C ILE A 273 12.20 9.42 4.87
N LYS A 274 12.29 8.10 5.02
CA LYS A 274 13.41 7.42 5.68
C LYS A 274 14.69 7.48 4.86
N ASN A 275 14.61 7.51 3.53
CA ASN A 275 15.75 7.56 2.62
C ASN A 275 16.28 9.00 2.45
N GLU A 276 15.39 10.01 2.38
CA GLU A 276 15.74 11.44 2.48
C GLU A 276 16.59 11.71 3.73
N ALA A 277 16.15 11.19 4.88
CA ALA A 277 16.86 11.32 6.16
C ALA A 277 18.15 10.48 6.29
N ARG A 278 18.47 9.64 5.29
CA ARG A 278 19.67 8.76 5.29
C ARG A 278 20.75 9.18 4.30
N PHE A 279 20.37 9.77 3.18
CA PHE A 279 21.29 10.08 2.08
C PHE A 279 21.33 11.60 1.87
N SER A 280 22.48 12.22 2.11
CA SER A 280 22.71 13.67 1.97
C SER A 280 22.23 14.22 0.63
N ASP A 281 22.39 13.42 -0.41
CA ASP A 281 22.19 13.84 -1.79
C ASP A 281 20.68 13.89 -2.14
N LEU A 282 19.82 13.31 -1.29
CA LEU A 282 18.36 13.32 -1.39
C LEU A 282 17.69 14.44 -0.57
N MET A 283 18.44 15.32 0.11
CA MET A 283 17.86 16.44 0.88
C MET A 283 17.17 17.53 0.02
N HIS A 284 16.97 17.28 -1.27
CA HIS A 284 16.25 18.14 -2.21
C HIS A 284 14.80 17.70 -2.46
N ILE A 285 14.36 16.56 -1.94
CA ILE A 285 13.01 16.01 -2.14
C ILE A 285 11.98 16.87 -1.37
N PRO A 286 11.00 17.53 -2.04
CA PRO A 286 10.20 18.62 -1.45
C PRO A 286 9.00 18.17 -0.58
N LEU A 287 9.14 17.12 0.24
CA LEU A 287 8.02 16.52 1.00
C LEU A 287 7.29 17.50 1.94
N THR A 288 7.98 18.52 2.45
CA THR A 288 7.37 19.50 3.37
C THR A 288 6.69 20.63 2.61
N GLU A 289 7.34 21.07 1.54
CA GLU A 289 6.95 22.16 0.64
C GLU A 289 5.67 21.81 -0.13
N LEU A 290 5.53 20.57 -0.59
CA LEU A 290 4.31 20.03 -1.21
C LEU A 290 3.17 19.74 -0.19
N GLY A 291 3.39 20.04 1.09
CA GLY A 291 2.42 19.88 2.17
C GLY A 291 2.20 18.44 2.67
N ILE A 292 2.88 17.45 2.07
CA ILE A 292 2.70 16.01 2.37
C ILE A 292 3.00 15.73 3.85
N VAL A 293 4.09 16.28 4.38
CA VAL A 293 4.43 16.18 5.82
C VAL A 293 3.31 16.74 6.72
N LYS A 294 2.74 17.90 6.37
CA LYS A 294 1.68 18.55 7.15
C LYS A 294 0.41 17.72 7.16
N GLN A 295 0.06 17.14 6.01
CA GLN A 295 -1.06 16.22 5.84
C GLN A 295 -0.86 14.91 6.62
N ILE A 296 0.33 14.30 6.56
CA ILE A 296 0.68 13.08 7.32
C ILE A 296 0.55 13.32 8.84
N ILE A 297 1.05 14.43 9.35
CA ILE A 297 0.90 14.78 10.77
C ILE A 297 -0.57 15.02 11.14
N GLN A 298 -1.35 15.68 10.26
CA GLN A 298 -2.78 15.92 10.48
C GLN A 298 -3.59 14.63 10.64
N LEU A 299 -3.24 13.54 9.95
CA LEU A 299 -3.88 12.22 10.11
C LEU A 299 -3.68 11.62 11.51
N PHE A 300 -2.53 11.87 12.14
CA PHE A 300 -2.27 11.43 13.51
C PHE A 300 -2.94 12.35 14.54
N THR A 301 -2.86 13.66 14.30
CA THR A 301 -3.40 14.75 15.14
C THR A 301 -4.87 15.07 14.87
N LEU A 302 -5.62 14.14 14.25
CA LEU A 302 -7.02 14.30 13.82
C LEU A 302 -7.97 14.59 14.99
N GLU A 303 -8.13 15.87 15.33
CA GLU A 303 -9.10 16.33 16.30
C GLU A 303 -10.53 16.27 15.73
N LYS A 304 -11.51 15.82 16.52
CA LYS A 304 -12.96 15.94 16.22
C LYS A 304 -13.48 17.39 16.33
N VAL A 305 -12.59 18.38 16.38
CA VAL A 305 -12.91 19.81 16.27
C VAL A 305 -13.25 20.12 14.79
N LYS A 306 -14.01 21.19 14.52
CA LYS A 306 -14.45 21.58 13.16
C LYS A 306 -13.27 21.68 12.17
N GLN A 307 -13.00 20.58 11.45
CA GLN A 307 -12.00 20.55 10.40
C GLN A 307 -12.46 21.45 9.25
N VAL A 308 -11.66 22.48 8.95
CA VAL A 308 -11.93 23.40 7.82
C VAL A 308 -11.70 22.71 6.48
N ASN A 309 -10.77 21.75 6.43
CA ASN A 309 -10.51 20.93 5.26
C ASN A 309 -11.63 19.87 5.08
N PRO A 310 -12.37 19.87 3.95
CA PRO A 310 -13.43 18.90 3.68
C PRO A 310 -12.95 17.44 3.75
N LEU A 311 -11.70 17.15 3.34
CA LEU A 311 -11.10 15.81 3.34
C LEU A 311 -11.04 15.19 4.75
N PHE A 312 -10.91 16.02 5.78
CA PHE A 312 -10.80 15.57 7.18
C PHE A 312 -12.12 15.69 7.95
N LYS A 313 -13.09 16.49 7.47
CA LYS A 313 -14.34 16.79 8.17
C LYS A 313 -15.17 15.56 8.53
N ASN A 314 -15.21 14.56 7.66
CA ASN A 314 -16.01 13.35 7.82
C ASN A 314 -15.17 12.09 8.12
N LEU A 315 -13.83 12.20 8.13
CA LEU A 315 -12.93 11.04 8.19
C LEU A 315 -12.88 10.43 9.60
N ARG A 316 -13.34 9.17 9.72
CA ARG A 316 -13.31 8.41 10.98
C ARG A 316 -12.35 7.23 10.87
N LEU A 317 -11.13 7.38 11.40
CA LEU A 317 -10.17 6.28 11.56
C LEU A 317 -10.59 5.34 12.71
N LEU A 318 -11.69 4.61 12.51
CA LEU A 318 -12.22 3.62 13.47
C LEU A 318 -11.23 2.46 13.68
N PRO A 319 -11.30 1.75 14.83
CA PRO A 319 -10.40 0.62 15.12
C PRO A 319 -10.58 -0.51 14.10
N ASN A 320 -9.49 -0.86 13.43
CA ASN A 320 -9.34 -2.09 12.63
C ASN A 320 -7.84 -2.32 12.35
N PRO A 321 -7.41 -3.54 11.95
CA PRO A 321 -5.99 -3.84 11.74
C PRO A 321 -5.32 -2.95 10.68
N GLU A 322 -6.05 -2.49 9.67
CA GLU A 322 -5.49 -1.62 8.64
C GLU A 322 -5.27 -0.18 9.16
N ASN A 323 -6.20 0.38 9.93
CA ASN A 323 -6.04 1.70 10.56
C ASN A 323 -5.02 1.69 11.71
N PHE A 324 -4.84 0.54 12.37
CA PHE A 324 -3.77 0.29 13.33
C PHE A 324 -2.39 0.39 12.68
N ASP A 325 -2.19 -0.33 11.57
CA ASP A 325 -0.95 -0.27 10.79
C ASP A 325 -0.68 1.15 10.27
N LEU A 326 -1.70 1.86 9.77
CA LEU A 326 -1.57 3.25 9.32
C LEU A 326 -1.01 4.15 10.44
N LYS A 327 -1.57 4.07 11.66
CA LYS A 327 -1.08 4.87 12.78
C LYS A 327 0.38 4.56 13.11
N LYS A 328 0.77 3.28 13.17
CA LYS A 328 2.16 2.86 13.43
C LYS A 328 3.13 3.34 12.36
N MET A 329 2.74 3.30 11.07
CA MET A 329 3.57 3.82 9.98
C MET A 329 3.73 5.33 10.05
N ILE A 330 2.66 6.09 10.31
CA ILE A 330 2.76 7.53 10.52
C ILE A 330 3.70 7.84 11.69
N ILE A 331 3.52 7.22 12.87
CA ILE A 331 4.42 7.41 14.02
C ILE A 331 5.87 7.08 13.66
N SER A 332 6.10 5.99 12.91
CA SER A 332 7.44 5.59 12.46
C SER A 332 8.05 6.56 11.45
N ALA A 333 7.26 7.22 10.62
CA ALA A 333 7.71 8.24 9.68
C ALA A 333 8.12 9.56 10.40
N LEU A 334 7.39 9.96 11.45
CA LEU A 334 7.72 11.14 12.26
C LEU A 334 9.15 11.07 12.83
N VAL A 335 9.58 9.88 13.25
CA VAL A 335 10.92 9.61 13.79
C VAL A 335 12.03 9.99 12.79
N TRP A 336 11.81 9.79 11.49
CA TRP A 336 12.78 10.18 10.45
C TRP A 336 12.65 11.65 10.05
N LEU A 337 11.43 12.20 10.02
CA LEU A 337 11.17 13.61 9.70
C LEU A 337 11.84 14.60 10.66
N VAL A 338 12.30 14.16 11.84
CA VAL A 338 13.08 15.00 12.77
C VAL A 338 14.40 15.50 12.17
N HIS A 339 14.93 14.81 11.14
CA HIS A 339 16.17 15.20 10.46
C HIS A 339 15.97 16.34 9.45
N ASN A 340 14.73 16.62 9.01
CA ASN A 340 14.42 17.74 8.12
C ASN A 340 13.99 18.98 8.94
N PRO A 341 14.75 20.09 8.90
CA PRO A 341 14.47 21.27 9.73
C PRO A 341 13.24 22.07 9.29
N THR A 342 12.72 21.86 8.07
CA THR A 342 11.43 22.41 7.65
C THR A 342 10.29 21.57 8.20
N ALA A 343 10.40 20.23 8.14
CA ALA A 343 9.43 19.32 8.74
C ALA A 343 9.27 19.55 10.25
N VAL A 344 10.38 19.77 10.98
CA VAL A 344 10.34 20.10 12.42
C VAL A 344 9.53 21.38 12.72
N LYS A 345 9.55 22.41 11.85
CA LYS A 345 8.70 23.60 12.02
C LYS A 345 7.21 23.24 11.89
N VAL A 346 6.87 22.40 10.91
CA VAL A 346 5.49 21.92 10.70
C VAL A 346 5.00 21.06 11.89
N MET A 347 5.89 20.32 12.55
CA MET A 347 5.54 19.60 13.79
C MET A 347 5.12 20.55 14.93
N LYS A 348 5.81 21.69 15.09
CA LYS A 348 5.45 22.71 16.10
C LYS A 348 4.08 23.35 15.80
N GLU A 349 3.75 23.57 14.54
CA GLU A 349 2.45 24.14 14.12
C GLU A 349 1.24 23.20 14.32
N THR A 350 1.46 21.89 14.44
CA THR A 350 0.40 20.87 14.28
C THR A 350 -0.08 20.23 15.59
N ARG A 351 0.33 20.76 16.75
CA ARG A 351 0.06 20.19 18.09
C ARG A 351 0.54 18.75 18.29
N LEU A 352 1.49 18.29 17.48
CA LEU A 352 1.92 16.88 17.46
C LEU A 352 2.28 16.34 18.84
N VAL A 353 3.05 17.11 19.62
CA VAL A 353 3.47 16.73 20.99
C VAL A 353 2.28 16.56 21.94
N GLN A 354 1.22 17.37 21.81
CA GLN A 354 -0.01 17.20 22.60
C GLN A 354 -0.65 15.84 22.32
N THR A 355 -0.82 15.49 21.04
CA THR A 355 -1.42 14.22 20.64
C THR A 355 -0.54 13.03 21.00
N LEU A 356 0.79 13.14 20.85
CA LEU A 356 1.71 12.10 21.32
C LEU A 356 1.52 11.84 22.83
N PHE A 357 1.47 12.88 23.67
CA PHE A 357 1.19 12.68 25.10
C PHE A 357 -0.23 12.19 25.41
N GLU A 358 -1.22 12.44 24.56
CA GLU A 358 -2.57 11.85 24.69
C GLU A 358 -2.55 10.33 24.41
N TRP A 359 -1.84 9.87 23.38
CA TRP A 359 -1.66 8.43 23.07
C TRP A 359 -0.66 7.72 24.01
N ALA A 360 0.27 8.45 24.63
CA ALA A 360 1.22 7.88 25.58
C ALA A 360 0.59 7.54 26.95
N CYS A 361 -0.55 8.15 27.30
CA CYS A 361 -1.13 8.12 28.65
C CYS A 361 -2.68 8.05 28.70
N PRO A 362 -3.39 7.32 27.79
CA PRO A 362 -4.84 7.46 27.63
C PRO A 362 -5.65 7.05 28.87
N PHE A 363 -5.17 6.08 29.65
CA PHE A 363 -5.89 5.58 30.84
C PHE A 363 -5.68 6.45 32.09
N ILE A 364 -4.56 7.17 32.17
CA ILE A 364 -4.25 8.07 33.30
C ILE A 364 -5.19 9.28 33.25
N LEU A 365 -5.36 9.85 32.06
CA LEU A 365 -6.31 10.94 31.76
C LEU A 365 -7.79 10.59 32.04
N LEU A 366 -8.11 9.31 32.25
CA LEU A 366 -9.45 8.83 32.60
C LEU A 366 -9.71 8.71 34.11
N GLN A 367 -8.70 8.37 34.92
CA GLN A 367 -8.87 8.14 36.36
C GLN A 367 -9.01 9.45 37.16
N ASP A 368 -8.31 10.51 36.75
CA ASP A 368 -8.41 11.84 37.35
C ASP A 368 -9.83 12.46 37.23
N GLN A 369 -10.61 12.04 36.24
CA GLN A 369 -11.93 12.57 35.94
C GLN A 369 -13.06 11.95 36.78
N THR A 370 -12.86 10.75 37.33
CA THR A 370 -13.82 10.13 38.27
C THR A 370 -13.56 10.59 39.71
N LEU A 371 -12.29 10.75 40.10
CA LEU A 371 -11.88 11.25 41.42
C LEU A 371 -12.24 12.72 41.67
N SER A 372 -12.47 13.51 40.61
CA SER A 372 -12.87 14.92 40.70
C SER A 372 -14.38 15.18 40.77
N GLN A 373 -15.23 14.14 40.69
CA GLN A 373 -16.69 14.27 40.87
C GLN A 373 -17.22 13.76 42.22
N SER A 374 -16.45 12.97 42.97
CA SER A 374 -16.81 12.50 44.33
C SER A 374 -16.61 13.56 45.44
N GLY A 375 -16.37 14.83 45.07
CA GLY A 375 -15.88 15.89 45.94
C GLY A 375 -16.90 16.92 46.46
N LEU A 376 -18.21 16.67 46.36
CA LEU A 376 -19.28 17.53 46.90
C LEU A 376 -20.36 16.66 47.53
N GLY A 377 -20.53 16.74 48.86
CA GLY A 377 -21.33 15.79 49.63
C GLY A 377 -22.61 16.34 50.27
N ALA A 378 -23.50 15.41 50.62
CA ALA A 378 -24.63 15.58 51.54
C ALA A 378 -24.72 14.32 52.44
N PRO A 379 -25.31 14.39 53.66
CA PRO A 379 -25.10 13.38 54.70
C PRO A 379 -26.04 12.17 54.64
N CYS A 380 -25.68 11.16 55.44
CA CYS A 380 -26.38 9.89 55.63
C CYS A 380 -27.72 10.02 56.38
N GLU A 381 -28.73 9.24 55.96
CA GLU A 381 -29.76 8.70 56.85
C GLU A 381 -29.90 7.18 56.61
N THR A 382 -30.21 6.44 57.68
CA THR A 382 -30.35 4.98 57.69
C THR A 382 -31.77 4.56 58.04
N VAL A 383 -32.39 3.73 57.22
CA VAL A 383 -33.55 2.91 57.60
C VAL A 383 -33.34 1.50 57.03
N ALA A 384 -33.64 0.47 57.83
CA ALA A 384 -33.74 -0.91 57.40
C ALA A 384 -35.19 -1.36 57.53
N ASP A 385 -35.58 -2.41 56.81
CA ASP A 385 -36.62 -3.36 57.22
C ASP A 385 -36.53 -4.63 56.35
N ASP A 386 -37.09 -5.73 56.86
CA ASP A 386 -36.70 -7.11 56.53
C ASP A 386 -37.49 -7.81 55.41
N ASP A 387 -36.95 -8.96 54.99
CA ASP A 387 -37.62 -10.20 54.55
C ASP A 387 -38.68 -10.21 53.41
N ILE A 388 -38.46 -11.14 52.47
CA ILE A 388 -39.15 -12.44 52.48
C ILE A 388 -38.41 -13.48 51.61
N LEU A 389 -38.35 -14.72 52.08
CA LEU A 389 -37.64 -15.85 51.46
C LEU A 389 -38.46 -16.52 50.35
N VAL A 390 -37.78 -17.19 49.39
CA VAL A 390 -38.04 -18.63 49.12
C VAL A 390 -36.72 -19.39 48.92
N ASP A 391 -36.29 -20.00 50.02
CA ASP A 391 -35.51 -21.22 50.22
C ASP A 391 -35.37 -22.22 49.02
N THR A 392 -34.15 -22.65 48.66
CA THR A 392 -33.49 -23.96 48.98
C THR A 392 -33.93 -25.17 48.10
N SER A 393 -33.20 -26.28 47.97
CA SER A 393 -31.94 -26.75 48.61
C SER A 393 -31.00 -27.52 47.67
N GLU A 394 -29.70 -27.30 47.88
CA GLU A 394 -28.54 -28.23 47.89
C GLU A 394 -28.63 -29.69 47.37
N ILE A 395 -27.50 -30.20 46.87
CA ILE A 395 -26.76 -31.31 47.53
C ILE A 395 -25.26 -31.34 47.13
N THR A 396 -24.43 -31.76 48.09
CA THR A 396 -22.96 -31.88 48.11
C THR A 396 -22.42 -33.07 47.27
N ALA A 397 -21.14 -33.22 46.89
CA ALA A 397 -19.95 -32.34 46.76
C ALA A 397 -18.97 -33.04 45.73
N THR A 398 -17.62 -33.16 45.77
CA THR A 398 -16.55 -33.02 46.79
C THR A 398 -15.13 -32.95 46.15
N LYS A 399 -14.19 -32.18 46.75
CA LYS A 399 -12.69 -32.24 46.69
C LYS A 399 -11.93 -32.87 45.50
N GLY A 400 -10.90 -32.16 44.99
CA GLY A 400 -9.58 -32.83 44.79
C GLY A 400 -8.58 -32.32 43.72
N SER A 401 -7.70 -31.38 44.09
CA SER A 401 -6.26 -31.31 43.72
C SER A 401 -5.75 -31.44 42.26
N ALA A 402 -5.39 -30.27 41.69
CA ALA A 402 -4.10 -29.91 41.04
C ALA A 402 -3.39 -30.78 39.96
N ALA A 403 -2.89 -30.05 38.93
CA ALA A 403 -1.84 -30.41 37.95
C ALA A 403 -2.21 -31.46 36.88
N THR A 404 -1.57 -31.54 35.70
CA THR A 404 -0.40 -30.81 35.16
C THR A 404 -0.57 -30.52 33.66
N TYR A 405 0.07 -29.47 33.13
CA TYR A 405 0.30 -29.33 31.68
C TYR A 405 1.18 -30.46 31.14
N ILE A 406 0.80 -31.09 30.02
CA ILE A 406 1.71 -31.82 29.13
C ILE A 406 1.30 -31.52 27.68
N GLU A 407 2.25 -31.05 26.87
CA GLU A 407 2.09 -30.94 25.43
C GLU A 407 2.32 -32.29 24.74
N THR A 408 1.56 -32.58 23.68
CA THR A 408 2.02 -33.50 22.62
C THR A 408 1.56 -33.01 21.26
N ASP A 409 2.51 -32.55 20.44
CA ASP A 409 2.35 -32.49 18.99
C ASP A 409 1.96 -33.87 18.44
N THR A 410 1.02 -33.95 17.49
CA THR A 410 1.09 -35.00 16.44
C THR A 410 0.25 -34.71 15.19
N ASN A 411 0.96 -34.36 14.11
CA ASN A 411 0.79 -34.89 12.76
C ASN A 411 -0.59 -34.88 12.05
N ARG A 412 -0.62 -34.04 10.99
CA ARG A 412 -0.61 -34.49 9.58
C ARG A 412 -1.94 -34.95 8.93
N MET A 413 -2.32 -34.14 7.92
CA MET A 413 -3.03 -34.49 6.68
C MET A 413 -3.61 -35.92 6.54
N LYS A 414 -4.92 -36.00 6.31
CA LYS A 414 -5.51 -36.98 5.39
C LYS A 414 -6.41 -36.28 4.37
N LEU A 415 -6.07 -36.41 3.10
CA LEU A 415 -7.05 -36.28 2.02
C LEU A 415 -8.00 -37.49 2.06
N SER A 416 -9.26 -37.28 1.70
CA SER A 416 -10.18 -38.35 1.30
C SER A 416 -11.01 -37.87 0.11
N HIS A 417 -10.86 -38.54 -1.03
CA HIS A 417 -11.65 -38.26 -2.24
C HIS A 417 -13.14 -38.53 -2.03
N VAL A 418 -13.98 -37.69 -2.64
CA VAL A 418 -15.27 -38.11 -3.21
C VAL A 418 -15.28 -37.67 -4.69
N LYS A 419 -16.04 -38.38 -5.53
CA LYS A 419 -15.98 -38.27 -7.00
C LYS A 419 -16.75 -37.07 -7.56
N LEU A 420 -16.32 -36.64 -8.75
CA LEU A 420 -17.15 -35.94 -9.72
C LEU A 420 -18.26 -36.84 -10.26
N THR A 421 -19.43 -36.25 -10.51
CA THR A 421 -20.39 -36.68 -11.55
C THR A 421 -20.89 -35.41 -12.23
N GLU A 422 -20.71 -35.32 -13.54
CA GLU A 422 -21.24 -34.25 -14.38
C GLU A 422 -22.70 -34.54 -14.72
N GLU A 423 -23.55 -33.52 -14.73
CA GLU A 423 -24.63 -33.42 -15.73
C GLU A 423 -25.03 -31.95 -15.93
N SER A 424 -25.61 -31.63 -17.08
CA SER A 424 -25.69 -30.27 -17.62
C SER A 424 -27.00 -29.54 -17.32
N GLY A 425 -26.92 -28.26 -16.96
CA GLY A 425 -28.06 -27.34 -16.96
C GLY A 425 -27.60 -25.90 -17.10
N ILE A 426 -28.20 -25.15 -18.04
CA ILE A 426 -28.05 -23.70 -18.18
C ILE A 426 -29.27 -23.07 -17.53
N ASP A 427 -29.08 -22.06 -16.68
CA ASP A 427 -30.05 -20.97 -16.54
C ASP A 427 -29.40 -19.69 -16.00
N HIS A 428 -30.00 -18.55 -16.34
CA HIS A 428 -29.61 -17.24 -15.80
C HIS A 428 -30.33 -16.98 -14.48
N ALA A 429 -29.58 -16.59 -13.45
CA ALA A 429 -30.13 -15.96 -12.25
C ALA A 429 -29.36 -14.65 -11.97
N LEU A 430 -30.12 -13.55 -11.84
CA LEU A 430 -29.66 -12.36 -11.16
C LEU A 430 -30.09 -12.51 -9.70
N GLU A 431 -29.17 -12.39 -8.75
CA GLU A 431 -29.52 -12.31 -7.33
C GLU A 431 -29.42 -10.85 -6.88
N GLU A 432 -30.56 -10.31 -6.45
CA GLU A 432 -30.72 -8.94 -5.96
C GLU A 432 -30.39 -8.93 -4.45
N GLU A 433 -29.29 -8.27 -4.04
CA GLU A 433 -29.08 -8.02 -2.60
C GLU A 433 -30.06 -6.94 -2.11
N HIS A 434 -30.83 -7.25 -1.08
CA HIS A 434 -31.79 -6.32 -0.47
C HIS A 434 -31.08 -5.12 0.17
N VAL A 435 -31.62 -3.92 -0.09
CA VAL A 435 -31.39 -2.73 0.73
C VAL A 435 -32.51 -2.67 1.76
N GLU A 436 -32.17 -2.72 3.05
CA GLU A 436 -33.09 -2.33 4.11
C GLU A 436 -33.04 -0.81 4.27
N GLU A 437 -34.15 -0.13 3.96
CA GLU A 437 -34.32 1.31 4.15
C GLU A 437 -34.80 1.57 5.59
N GLU A 438 -34.02 2.26 6.42
CA GLU A 438 -34.51 2.84 7.68
C GLU A 438 -35.04 4.26 7.42
N GLU A 439 -36.28 4.53 7.81
CA GLU A 439 -36.97 5.81 7.59
C GLU A 439 -36.47 6.89 8.58
N GLU A 440 -36.01 8.05 8.09
CA GLU A 440 -35.75 9.23 8.93
C GLU A 440 -37.06 10.00 9.18
N GLU A 441 -37.57 10.02 10.43
CA GLU A 441 -38.67 10.91 10.83
C GLU A 441 -38.19 12.36 10.99
N ASP A 442 -38.51 13.22 10.02
CA ASP A 442 -38.37 14.67 10.11
C ASP A 442 -39.17 15.25 11.29
N ASN A 443 -38.53 16.09 12.11
CA ASN A 443 -39.23 16.90 13.11
C ASN A 443 -38.61 18.30 13.23
N GLU A 444 -39.00 19.19 12.31
CA GLU A 444 -38.67 20.61 12.39
C GLU A 444 -39.29 21.26 13.64
N ASN A 445 -38.45 21.86 14.48
CA ASN A 445 -38.89 22.93 15.39
C ASN A 445 -37.83 24.03 15.48
N VAL A 446 -37.93 24.98 14.55
CA VAL A 446 -37.13 26.22 14.53
C VAL A 446 -37.85 27.30 15.33
N LEU A 447 -37.17 27.92 16.29
CA LEU A 447 -37.25 29.35 16.62
C LEU A 447 -35.96 29.75 17.40
N PRO A 448 -35.46 30.99 17.26
CA PRO A 448 -34.11 31.35 17.71
C PRO A 448 -34.08 31.95 19.12
N ASN A 449 -32.88 32.06 19.71
CA ASN A 449 -32.46 33.34 20.28
C ASN A 449 -30.94 33.51 20.48
N GLU A 450 -30.49 34.72 20.15
CA GLU A 450 -29.43 35.59 20.68
C GLU A 450 -28.09 35.06 21.25
N LEU A 451 -27.05 35.88 21.06
CA LEU A 451 -25.71 35.67 21.58
C LEU A 451 -25.61 35.94 23.09
N VAL A 452 -24.87 35.08 23.80
CA VAL A 452 -24.15 35.50 25.01
C VAL A 452 -22.65 35.23 24.79
N LEU A 453 -21.87 36.31 24.75
CA LEU A 453 -20.41 36.23 24.80
C LEU A 453 -19.99 35.92 26.25
N VAL A 454 -19.54 34.70 26.50
CA VAL A 454 -18.89 34.31 27.76
C VAL A 454 -17.40 34.08 27.50
N ASP A 455 -16.58 34.69 28.36
CA ASP A 455 -15.13 34.70 28.27
C ASP A 455 -14.49 33.35 28.69
N GLY A 456 -13.28 33.08 28.19
CA GLY A 456 -12.34 32.13 28.79
C GLY A 456 -12.59 30.61 28.69
N SER A 457 -11.59 29.92 28.13
CA SER A 457 -11.08 28.61 28.59
C SER A 457 -11.78 27.27 28.26
N GLN A 458 -12.98 27.20 27.66
CA GLN A 458 -13.66 25.89 27.47
C GLN A 458 -13.48 25.05 26.18
N PRO A 459 -12.87 25.48 25.05
CA PRO A 459 -12.87 24.66 23.82
C PRO A 459 -12.03 23.36 23.93
N ASN A 460 -10.96 23.35 24.73
CA ASN A 460 -10.04 22.21 24.81
C ASN A 460 -10.62 21.02 25.60
N ARG A 461 -11.46 21.23 26.63
CA ARG A 461 -11.96 20.12 27.46
C ARG A 461 -12.90 19.20 26.69
N LEU A 462 -13.86 19.79 25.95
CA LEU A 462 -14.80 19.02 25.14
C LEU A 462 -14.06 18.19 24.07
N ALA A 463 -13.12 18.81 23.35
CA ALA A 463 -12.31 18.17 22.32
C ALA A 463 -11.36 17.07 22.85
N ALA A 464 -10.99 17.11 24.13
CA ALA A 464 -10.23 16.06 24.80
C ALA A 464 -11.12 14.86 25.12
N HIS A 465 -12.30 15.07 25.73
CA HIS A 465 -13.25 13.98 26.04
C HIS A 465 -13.63 13.19 24.77
N THR A 466 -14.00 13.86 23.67
CA THR A 466 -14.44 13.16 22.43
C THR A 466 -13.30 12.41 21.71
N ARG A 467 -12.03 12.73 22.02
CA ARG A 467 -10.83 11.96 21.60
C ARG A 467 -10.57 10.78 22.51
N LEU A 468 -10.67 10.97 23.82
CA LEU A 468 -10.49 9.93 24.84
C LEU A 468 -11.51 8.80 24.67
N GLU A 469 -12.75 9.14 24.31
CA GLU A 469 -13.80 8.21 23.88
C GLU A 469 -13.45 7.47 22.57
N ALA A 470 -12.81 8.14 21.61
CA ALA A 470 -12.35 7.49 20.38
C ALA A 470 -11.18 6.53 20.62
N MET A 471 -10.33 6.80 21.62
CA MET A 471 -9.27 5.88 22.06
C MET A 471 -9.84 4.64 22.75
N LYS A 472 -10.87 4.78 23.61
CA LYS A 472 -11.56 3.65 24.27
C LYS A 472 -12.13 2.59 23.31
N GLN A 473 -12.37 2.94 22.04
CA GLN A 473 -12.89 2.01 21.05
C GLN A 473 -11.84 0.98 20.59
N TRP A 474 -10.55 1.24 20.81
CA TRP A 474 -9.46 0.37 20.36
C TRP A 474 -9.24 -0.83 21.29
N PRO A 475 -8.97 -2.03 20.76
CA PRO A 475 -8.55 -3.18 21.56
C PRO A 475 -7.32 -2.86 22.42
N LEU A 476 -7.27 -3.36 23.65
CA LEU A 476 -6.20 -3.06 24.62
C LEU A 476 -4.79 -3.32 24.04
N ALA A 477 -4.57 -4.47 23.41
CA ALA A 477 -3.29 -4.80 22.79
C ALA A 477 -2.88 -3.82 21.67
N PHE A 478 -3.83 -3.20 20.94
CA PHE A 478 -3.53 -2.16 19.96
C PHE A 478 -3.19 -0.82 20.65
N LEU A 479 -3.79 -0.53 21.79
CA LEU A 479 -3.43 0.66 22.58
C LEU A 479 -2.04 0.52 23.19
N GLU A 480 -1.69 -0.65 23.74
CA GLU A 480 -0.37 -0.96 24.30
C GLU A 480 0.74 -0.88 23.24
N GLU A 481 0.56 -1.49 22.06
CA GLU A 481 1.56 -1.42 20.98
C GLU A 481 1.69 0.02 20.41
N LEU A 482 0.59 0.77 20.29
CA LEU A 482 0.64 2.19 19.90
C LEU A 482 1.30 3.06 20.97
N GLN A 483 1.07 2.80 22.25
CA GLN A 483 1.70 3.52 23.36
C GLN A 483 3.23 3.35 23.31
N LEU A 484 3.73 2.14 23.08
CA LEU A 484 5.17 1.87 22.92
C LEU A 484 5.76 2.61 21.71
N HIS A 485 5.09 2.57 20.55
CA HIS A 485 5.53 3.33 19.36
C HIS A 485 5.56 4.84 19.60
N VAL A 486 4.57 5.38 20.32
CA VAL A 486 4.47 6.81 20.66
C VAL A 486 5.55 7.23 21.65
N LEU A 487 5.97 6.34 22.57
CA LEU A 487 7.09 6.58 23.48
C LEU A 487 8.45 6.56 22.74
N ASP A 488 8.69 5.62 21.81
CA ASP A 488 9.87 5.59 20.93
C ASP A 488 9.98 6.90 20.11
N ALA A 489 8.83 7.40 19.63
CA ALA A 489 8.73 8.68 18.93
C ALA A 489 8.97 9.89 19.84
N LEU A 490 8.38 9.96 21.05
CA LEU A 490 8.62 11.04 22.01
C LEU A 490 10.10 11.14 22.42
N CYS A 491 10.77 10.01 22.62
CA CYS A 491 12.21 9.96 22.91
C CYS A 491 13.06 10.54 21.77
N THR A 492 12.66 10.33 20.52
CA THR A 492 13.41 10.81 19.34
C THR A 492 13.09 12.27 18.98
N LEU A 493 11.81 12.66 19.06
CA LEU A 493 11.32 14.00 18.72
C LEU A 493 11.59 15.04 19.81
N GLY A 494 11.64 14.62 21.08
CA GLY A 494 11.70 15.51 22.23
C GLY A 494 12.86 16.52 22.24
N PRO A 495 14.10 16.16 21.84
CA PRO A 495 15.20 17.11 21.73
C PRO A 495 14.96 18.23 20.70
N ALA A 496 14.19 17.98 19.63
CA ALA A 496 13.84 18.98 18.60
C ALA A 496 12.59 19.79 18.95
N LEU A 497 11.66 19.19 19.70
CA LEU A 497 10.36 19.76 20.09
C LEU A 497 10.29 20.11 21.59
N LEU A 498 11.42 20.47 22.20
CA LEU A 498 11.53 20.71 23.65
C LEU A 498 10.58 21.81 24.14
N ASP A 499 10.42 22.90 23.37
CA ASP A 499 9.51 24.00 23.69
C ASP A 499 8.06 23.51 23.83
N ASP A 500 7.63 22.64 22.91
CA ASP A 500 6.29 22.06 22.88
C ASP A 500 6.10 21.04 24.02
N ILE A 501 7.15 20.27 24.34
CA ILE A 501 7.13 19.35 25.49
C ILE A 501 6.90 20.13 26.79
N LEU A 502 7.54 21.29 26.96
CA LEU A 502 7.30 22.15 28.11
C LEU A 502 5.90 22.78 28.07
N LEU A 503 5.45 23.26 26.90
CA LEU A 503 4.12 23.85 26.68
C LEU A 503 2.96 22.89 27.04
N TYR A 504 3.12 21.60 26.79
CA TYR A 504 2.10 20.58 27.05
C TYR A 504 2.25 19.82 28.38
N ASN A 505 3.05 20.35 29.31
CA ASN A 505 3.35 19.76 30.64
C ASN A 505 3.98 18.36 30.56
N GLY A 506 4.82 18.10 29.56
CA GLY A 506 5.44 16.81 29.31
C GLY A 506 6.16 16.17 30.52
N PRO A 507 6.98 16.90 31.31
CA PRO A 507 7.61 16.34 32.50
C PRO A 507 6.62 15.80 33.53
N GLU A 508 5.51 16.51 33.77
CA GLU A 508 4.44 16.08 34.68
C GLU A 508 3.74 14.82 34.14
N ARG A 509 3.36 14.82 32.86
CA ARG A 509 2.74 13.63 32.22
C ARG A 509 3.66 12.40 32.27
N LEU A 510 4.96 12.58 32.11
CA LEU A 510 5.96 11.49 32.21
C LEU A 510 6.12 10.99 33.65
N MET A 511 6.09 11.87 34.66
CA MET A 511 6.07 11.45 36.07
C MET A 511 4.79 10.67 36.41
N GLN A 512 3.63 11.12 35.93
CA GLN A 512 2.35 10.42 36.08
C GLN A 512 2.37 9.04 35.42
N LEU A 513 2.98 8.92 34.22
CA LEU A 513 3.17 7.63 33.55
C LEU A 513 4.05 6.67 34.36
N LEU A 514 5.20 7.14 34.86
CA LEU A 514 6.10 6.33 35.67
C LEU A 514 5.44 5.88 36.98
N LEU A 515 4.68 6.76 37.64
CA LEU A 515 3.90 6.44 38.85
C LEU A 515 2.79 5.42 38.55
N TRP A 516 2.10 5.55 37.41
CA TRP A 516 1.11 4.56 36.96
C TRP A 516 1.76 3.19 36.73
N CYS A 517 2.89 3.12 36.00
CA CYS A 517 3.63 1.87 35.79
C CYS A 517 4.05 1.22 37.12
N GLN A 518 4.53 2.02 38.08
CA GLN A 518 4.92 1.54 39.42
C GLN A 518 3.74 0.99 40.22
N ASN A 519 2.57 1.63 40.13
CA ASN A 519 1.37 1.24 40.88
C ASN A 519 0.64 0.05 40.25
N SER A 520 0.54 0.00 38.91
CA SER A 520 -0.05 -1.14 38.18
C SER A 520 0.69 -2.44 38.47
N GLY A 521 2.01 -2.40 38.67
CA GLY A 521 2.83 -3.56 39.08
C GLY A 521 2.48 -4.15 40.46
N GLN A 522 1.62 -3.52 41.26
CA GLN A 522 1.13 -4.07 42.54
C GLN A 522 -0.24 -4.78 42.42
N HIS A 523 -0.94 -4.64 41.30
CA HIS A 523 -2.28 -5.22 41.09
C HIS A 523 -2.49 -5.97 39.76
N ALA A 524 -1.56 -5.88 38.81
CA ALA A 524 -1.66 -6.55 37.52
C ALA A 524 -0.67 -7.72 37.40
N HIS A 525 -1.17 -8.90 37.01
CA HIS A 525 -0.36 -10.09 36.74
C HIS A 525 0.25 -10.07 35.31
N PHE A 526 0.64 -8.88 34.84
CA PHE A 526 0.97 -8.56 33.44
C PHE A 526 2.33 -7.86 33.33
N ILE A 527 2.89 -7.83 32.11
CA ILE A 527 4.27 -7.45 31.76
C ILE A 527 5.30 -8.54 32.13
N VAL A 528 5.28 -9.62 31.35
CA VAL A 528 6.47 -10.34 30.83
C VAL A 528 6.22 -10.61 29.35
#